data_AF-U9VXF0-F1
#
_entry.id   AF-U9VXF0-F1
#
_cell.length_a   1.000
_cell.length_b   1.000
_cell.length_c   1.000
_cell.angle_alpha   90.00
_cell.angle_beta   90.00
_cell.angle_gamma   90.00
#
_symmetry.space_group_name_H-M   'P 1'
#
loop_
_entity.id
_entity.type
_entity.pdbx_description
1 polymer ?
#
loop_
_entity_poly.entity_id
_entity_poly.type
_entity_poly.pdbx_seq_one_letter_code
_entity_poly.pdbx_strand_id
1 'polypeptide(L)'
;MTRKYCPFSFSCETITQTPRLVASQCPNLGACSELAKLDGDSKAVHLRVAAEDQGPQSLSVSASSAATLMLRQRGCPQDMESLGIRALMEALQASMAELETQMTQFKESYSGQYIAPEGTEVHAYAVKRPYGTYWYNKLAAHREMFQPQTQQRLVRHIHLGKTGESRHTVAQAGIERRNQLTKARTQLMAAKTALENAMAILQTPIL
;
A
#
# COMPACT_ATOMS: atom_id res chain seq x y z
N MET A 1 -13.01 3.94 41.27
CA MET A 1 -13.21 4.45 39.89
C MET A 1 -14.24 3.58 39.21
N THR A 2 -15.31 4.17 38.66
CA THR A 2 -16.34 3.45 37.91
C THR A 2 -15.75 2.93 36.59
N ARG A 3 -15.83 1.62 36.36
CA ARG A 3 -15.40 0.99 35.10
C ARG A 3 -16.33 1.48 33.98
N LYS A 4 -15.79 2.07 32.91
CA LYS A 4 -16.56 2.40 31.72
C LYS A 4 -16.58 1.17 30.82
N TYR A 5 -17.75 0.75 30.36
CA TYR A 5 -17.84 -0.40 29.45
C TYR A 5 -17.90 0.12 28.01
N CYS A 6 -17.23 -0.55 27.07
CA CYS A 6 -17.46 -0.28 25.66
C CYS A 6 -18.87 -0.81 25.31
N PRO A 7 -19.86 0.06 25.04
CA PRO A 7 -21.25 -0.38 24.89
C PRO A 7 -21.50 -1.10 23.57
N PHE A 8 -20.53 -1.08 22.66
CA PHE A 8 -20.74 -1.54 21.29
C PHE A 8 -20.49 -3.03 21.09
N SER A 9 -19.82 -3.76 21.99
CA SER A 9 -19.34 -5.14 21.73
C SER A 9 -18.60 -5.32 20.38
N PHE A 10 -18.33 -4.24 19.65
CA PHE A 10 -17.65 -4.23 18.38
C PHE A 10 -16.21 -4.55 18.68
N SER A 11 -15.76 -5.59 18.01
CA SER A 11 -14.50 -6.23 18.30
C SER A 11 -13.39 -5.21 18.08
N CYS A 12 -12.69 -4.84 19.16
CA CYS A 12 -11.36 -4.26 19.00
C CYS A 12 -10.48 -5.20 18.15
N GLU A 13 -10.84 -6.48 18.08
CA GLU A 13 -10.37 -7.48 17.12
C GLU A 13 -10.38 -6.98 15.66
N THR A 14 -11.40 -6.30 15.14
CA THR A 14 -11.41 -5.87 13.72
C THR A 14 -10.40 -4.73 13.48
N ILE A 15 -10.22 -3.87 14.48
CA ILE A 15 -9.24 -2.77 14.46
C ILE A 15 -7.81 -3.32 14.63
N THR A 16 -7.59 -4.30 15.50
CA THR A 16 -6.27 -4.94 15.72
C THR A 16 -5.94 -6.01 14.68
N GLN A 17 -6.92 -6.53 13.95
CA GLN A 17 -6.76 -7.37 12.75
C GLN A 17 -6.42 -6.55 11.50
N THR A 18 -6.57 -5.22 11.54
CA THR A 18 -6.10 -4.34 10.48
C THR A 18 -4.57 -4.34 10.50
N PRO A 19 -3.90 -4.87 9.45
CA PRO A 19 -2.44 -4.99 9.46
C PRO A 19 -1.80 -3.61 9.67
N ARG A 20 -0.93 -3.49 10.69
CA ARG A 20 -0.15 -2.30 11.08
C ARG A 20 -0.84 -1.24 11.96
N LEU A 21 -2.08 -1.45 12.42
CA LEU A 21 -2.64 -0.60 13.47
C LEU A 21 -2.28 -1.19 14.84
N VAL A 22 -1.40 -0.51 15.59
CA VAL A 22 -1.08 -0.91 16.98
C VAL A 22 -2.11 -0.33 17.95
N ALA A 23 -2.36 -0.98 19.09
CA ALA A 23 -3.38 -0.54 20.06
C ALA A 23 -3.20 0.92 20.53
N SER A 24 -1.97 1.43 20.54
CA SER A 24 -1.64 2.83 20.85
C SER A 24 -2.12 3.84 19.80
N GLN A 25 -2.50 3.39 18.61
CA GLN A 25 -3.01 4.19 17.50
C GLN A 25 -4.54 4.13 17.37
N CYS A 26 -5.23 3.48 18.32
CA CYS A 26 -6.69 3.46 18.32
C CYS A 26 -7.23 4.86 18.65
N PRO A 27 -8.09 5.45 17.79
CA PRO A 27 -8.67 6.77 18.04
C PRO A 27 -9.56 6.81 19.29
N ASN A 28 -10.03 5.65 19.75
CA ASN A 28 -10.91 5.51 20.91
C ASN A 28 -10.17 5.12 22.20
N LEU A 29 -8.83 5.06 22.20
CA LEU A 29 -8.05 4.58 23.35
C LEU A 29 -8.32 5.38 24.64
N GLY A 30 -8.52 6.69 24.54
CA GLY A 30 -8.82 7.55 25.69
C GLY A 30 -10.23 7.37 26.29
N ALA A 31 -11.13 6.67 25.59
CA ALA A 31 -12.52 6.51 25.97
C ALA A 31 -12.92 5.07 26.31
N CYS A 32 -12.09 4.06 26.00
CA CYS A 32 -12.41 2.64 26.13
C CYS A 32 -11.76 2.01 27.38
N SER A 33 -12.46 1.15 28.14
CA SER A 33 -11.85 0.48 29.32
C SER A 33 -12.03 -1.04 29.48
N GLU A 34 -12.92 -1.76 28.76
CA GLU A 34 -12.92 -3.24 28.57
C GLU A 34 -14.23 -3.73 27.89
N LEU A 35 -14.22 -4.97 27.36
CA LEU A 35 -15.33 -5.66 26.66
C LEU A 35 -16.40 -6.20 27.64
N ALA A 36 -17.68 -5.92 27.37
CA ALA A 36 -18.82 -6.56 28.05
C ALA A 36 -19.95 -6.92 27.06
N LYS A 37 -20.72 -7.96 27.39
CA LYS A 37 -21.83 -8.53 26.59
C LYS A 37 -23.11 -7.68 26.67
N LEU A 38 -23.86 -7.65 25.57
CA LEU A 38 -25.18 -7.04 25.42
C LEU A 38 -26.29 -8.05 25.72
N ASP A 39 -27.23 -7.68 26.60
CA ASP A 39 -28.57 -8.27 26.68
C ASP A 39 -29.57 -7.30 26.03
N GLY A 40 -30.38 -7.82 25.11
CA GLY A 40 -31.28 -7.03 24.27
C GLY A 40 -32.67 -6.87 24.86
N ASP A 41 -33.29 -5.70 24.61
CA ASP A 41 -34.74 -5.61 24.44
C ASP A 41 -35.11 -4.33 23.66
N SER A 42 -35.98 -4.46 22.65
CA SER A 42 -36.37 -3.36 21.75
C SER A 42 -37.84 -3.00 22.01
N LYS A 43 -38.10 -1.78 22.49
CA LYS A 43 -39.46 -1.23 22.72
C LYS A 43 -39.65 0.08 21.94
N ALA A 44 -40.87 0.40 21.54
CA ALA A 44 -41.17 1.67 20.85
C ALA A 44 -40.97 2.88 21.77
N VAL A 45 -40.55 4.03 21.23
CA VAL A 45 -40.23 5.25 21.99
C VAL A 45 -40.90 6.47 21.34
N HIS A 46 -41.50 7.34 22.16
CA HIS A 46 -42.10 8.58 21.69
C HIS A 46 -41.07 9.72 21.66
N LEU A 47 -40.88 10.35 20.50
CA LEU A 47 -40.02 11.51 20.31
C LEU A 47 -40.86 12.79 20.27
N ARG A 48 -40.46 13.80 21.05
CA ARG A 48 -41.00 15.16 20.92
C ARG A 48 -40.09 15.98 20.02
N VAL A 49 -40.61 16.40 18.88
CA VAL A 49 -39.91 17.28 17.93
C VAL A 49 -40.45 18.69 18.13
N ALA A 50 -39.57 19.66 18.38
CA ALA A 50 -39.95 21.06 18.39
C ALA A 50 -39.93 21.56 16.93
N ALA A 51 -41.11 21.83 16.36
CA ALA A 51 -41.25 22.63 15.15
C ALA A 51 -41.41 24.09 15.56
N GLU A 52 -40.67 25.00 14.93
CA GLU A 52 -40.56 26.41 15.34
C GLU A 52 -41.91 27.16 15.40
N ASP A 53 -42.98 26.66 14.76
CA ASP A 53 -44.28 27.37 14.69
C ASP A 53 -45.54 26.54 15.07
N GLN A 54 -45.45 25.29 15.54
CA GLN A 54 -46.66 24.44 15.74
C GLN A 54 -46.76 23.66 17.06
N GLY A 55 -45.95 23.99 18.07
CA GLY A 55 -45.95 23.27 19.35
C GLY A 55 -45.38 21.85 19.25
N PRO A 56 -45.10 21.19 20.40
CA PRO A 56 -44.42 19.89 20.41
C PRO A 56 -45.32 18.78 19.84
N GLN A 57 -45.02 18.32 18.63
CA GLN A 57 -45.66 17.14 18.06
C GLN A 57 -44.95 15.87 18.56
N SER A 58 -45.74 14.91 19.05
CA SER A 58 -45.27 13.61 19.50
C SER A 58 -45.36 12.61 18.36
N LEU A 59 -44.22 12.20 17.82
CA LEU A 59 -44.14 11.21 16.75
C LEU A 59 -43.81 9.84 17.34
N SER A 60 -44.65 8.85 17.06
CA SER A 60 -44.37 7.45 17.43
C SER A 60 -43.39 6.87 16.41
N VAL A 61 -42.16 6.60 16.84
CA VAL A 61 -41.13 5.98 15.99
C VAL A 61 -40.52 4.77 16.72
N SER A 62 -39.82 3.91 15.97
CA SER A 62 -39.08 2.82 16.59
C SER A 62 -37.94 3.38 17.48
N ALA A 63 -37.55 2.65 18.53
CA ALA A 63 -36.38 3.03 19.33
C ALA A 63 -35.11 3.26 18.48
N SER A 64 -34.90 2.45 17.44
CA SER A 64 -33.75 2.57 16.53
C SER A 64 -33.79 3.88 15.73
N SER A 65 -34.96 4.26 15.23
CA SER A 65 -35.17 5.53 14.54
C SER A 65 -34.96 6.71 15.49
N ALA A 66 -35.45 6.60 16.73
CA ALA A 66 -35.26 7.63 17.74
C ALA A 66 -33.79 7.81 18.14
N ALA A 67 -33.07 6.70 18.34
CA ALA A 67 -31.65 6.69 18.62
C ALA A 67 -30.84 7.31 17.48
N THR A 68 -31.14 6.94 16.23
CA THR A 68 -30.48 7.51 15.04
C THR A 68 -30.63 9.02 14.97
N LEU A 69 -31.85 9.53 15.19
CA LEU A 69 -32.11 10.97 15.19
C LEU A 69 -31.34 11.69 16.31
N MET A 70 -31.39 11.16 17.53
CA MET A 70 -30.66 11.73 18.66
C MET A 70 -29.15 11.74 18.41
N LEU A 71 -28.58 10.64 17.91
CA LEU A 71 -27.14 10.51 17.64
C LEU A 71 -26.70 11.40 16.48
N ARG A 72 -27.50 11.55 15.43
CA ARG A 72 -27.21 12.52 14.36
C ARG A 72 -27.19 13.97 14.88
N GLN A 73 -28.11 14.31 15.79
CA GLN A 73 -28.21 15.68 16.32
C GLN A 73 -27.16 16.00 17.39
N ARG A 74 -26.83 15.04 18.26
CA ARG A 74 -26.03 15.29 19.48
C ARG A 74 -24.74 14.49 19.57
N GLY A 75 -24.58 13.48 18.72
CA GLY A 75 -23.50 12.50 18.79
C GLY A 75 -22.26 12.84 17.98
N CYS A 76 -22.18 14.04 17.39
CA CYS A 76 -21.08 14.47 16.51
C CYS A 76 -20.79 13.41 15.43
N PRO A 77 -21.76 13.14 14.53
CA PRO A 77 -21.59 12.11 13.51
C PRO A 77 -20.41 12.43 12.60
N GLN A 78 -19.65 11.40 12.26
CA GLN A 78 -18.58 11.48 11.26
C GLN A 78 -19.09 10.96 9.91
N ASP A 79 -18.45 11.45 8.86
CA ASP A 79 -18.66 11.13 7.47
C ASP A 79 -17.30 10.98 6.76
N MET A 80 -17.32 10.75 5.45
CA MET A 80 -16.08 10.55 4.68
C MET A 80 -15.18 11.79 4.67
N GLU A 81 -15.77 13.00 4.78
CA GLU A 81 -15.01 14.25 4.80
C GLU A 81 -14.30 14.44 6.15
N SER A 82 -15.04 14.31 7.24
CA SER A 82 -14.53 14.50 8.60
C SER A 82 -13.53 13.41 9.02
N LEU A 83 -13.57 12.23 8.39
CA LEU A 83 -12.55 11.19 8.52
C LEU A 83 -11.34 11.39 7.59
N GLY A 84 -11.36 12.40 6.71
CA GLY A 84 -10.27 12.71 5.77
C GLY A 84 -10.14 11.73 4.61
N ILE A 85 -11.13 10.86 4.38
CA ILE A 85 -11.07 9.82 3.34
C ILE A 85 -11.03 10.45 1.95
N ARG A 86 -11.87 11.47 1.68
CA ARG A 86 -11.88 12.14 0.37
C ARG A 86 -10.55 12.80 0.05
N ALA A 87 -10.00 13.57 0.98
CA ALA A 87 -8.71 14.23 0.81
C ALA A 87 -7.57 13.23 0.53
N LEU A 88 -7.58 12.08 1.21
CA LEU A 88 -6.61 11.01 0.95
C LEU A 88 -6.77 10.41 -0.45
N MET A 89 -8.00 10.21 -0.93
CA MET A 89 -8.25 9.71 -2.29
C MET A 89 -7.75 10.70 -3.36
N GLU A 90 -7.99 12.00 -3.17
CA GLU A 90 -7.49 13.05 -4.07
C GLU A 90 -5.96 13.09 -4.09
N ALA A 91 -5.32 12.99 -2.92
CA ALA A 91 -3.87 12.94 -2.81
C ALA A 91 -3.27 11.69 -3.49
N LEU A 92 -3.92 10.53 -3.35
CA LEU A 92 -3.51 9.30 -4.04
C LEU A 92 -3.62 9.46 -5.57
N GLN A 93 -4.72 10.03 -6.07
CA GLN A 93 -4.90 10.28 -7.50
C GLN A 93 -3.84 11.23 -8.06
N ALA A 94 -3.53 12.32 -7.35
CA ALA A 94 -2.47 13.24 -7.73
C ALA A 94 -1.09 12.55 -7.74
N SER A 95 -0.82 11.71 -6.75
CA SER A 95 0.43 10.94 -6.67
C SER A 95 0.56 9.92 -7.82
N MET A 96 -0.55 9.32 -8.26
CA MET A 96 -0.54 8.42 -9.42
C MET A 96 -0.23 9.17 -10.72
N ALA A 97 -0.83 10.34 -10.93
CA ALA A 97 -0.55 11.16 -12.12
C ALA A 97 0.92 11.64 -12.16
N GLU A 98 1.48 12.01 -11.01
CA GLU A 98 2.89 12.37 -10.88
C GLU A 98 3.80 11.16 -11.18
N LEU A 99 3.45 9.98 -10.66
CA LEU A 99 4.20 8.76 -10.95
C LEU A 99 4.20 8.42 -12.45
N GLU A 100 3.07 8.55 -13.14
CA GLU A 100 2.98 8.34 -14.60
C GLU A 100 3.89 9.31 -15.37
N THR A 101 3.93 10.57 -14.94
CA THR A 101 4.83 11.60 -15.50
C THR A 101 6.29 11.20 -15.31
N GLN A 102 6.67 10.82 -14.08
CA GLN A 102 8.03 10.37 -13.77
C GLN A 102 8.41 9.10 -14.51
N MET A 103 7.49 8.14 -14.68
CA MET A 103 7.74 6.92 -15.46
C MET A 103 7.99 7.23 -16.95
N THR A 104 7.28 8.21 -17.50
CA THR A 104 7.48 8.68 -18.88
C THR A 104 8.85 9.34 -19.04
N GLN A 105 9.19 10.30 -18.18
CA GLN A 105 10.51 10.95 -18.16
C GLN A 105 11.64 9.94 -17.95
N PHE A 106 11.45 8.98 -17.04
CA PHE A 106 12.41 7.92 -16.81
C PHE A 106 12.60 7.11 -18.09
N LYS A 107 11.52 6.67 -18.75
CA LYS A 107 11.58 5.95 -20.04
C LYS A 107 12.34 6.73 -21.12
N GLU A 108 12.10 8.02 -21.23
CA GLU A 108 12.79 8.89 -22.19
C GLU A 108 14.28 9.00 -21.87
N SER A 109 14.65 9.12 -20.59
CA SER A 109 16.04 9.26 -20.14
C SER A 109 16.94 8.08 -20.49
N TYR A 110 16.37 6.88 -20.68
CA TYR A 110 17.10 5.68 -21.09
C TYR A 110 16.67 5.12 -22.45
N SER A 111 15.92 5.87 -23.26
CA SER A 111 15.49 5.40 -24.59
C SER A 111 16.70 4.96 -25.43
N GLY A 112 16.65 3.72 -25.93
CA GLY A 112 17.75 3.10 -26.68
C GLY A 112 18.95 2.63 -25.83
N GLN A 113 18.92 2.81 -24.50
CA GLN A 113 19.96 2.32 -23.60
C GLN A 113 19.68 0.89 -23.14
N TYR A 114 20.76 0.15 -22.87
CA TYR A 114 20.67 -1.22 -22.39
C TYR A 114 20.07 -1.29 -20.97
N ILE A 115 19.08 -2.18 -20.80
CA ILE A 115 18.57 -2.64 -19.51
C ILE A 115 18.97 -4.10 -19.37
N ALA A 116 19.65 -4.43 -18.26
CA ALA A 116 20.07 -5.80 -18.02
C ALA A 116 18.85 -6.69 -17.74
N PRO A 117 18.81 -7.94 -18.24
CA PRO A 117 17.75 -8.87 -17.89
C PRO A 117 17.73 -9.21 -16.40
N GLU A 118 16.58 -9.70 -15.91
CA GLU A 118 16.48 -10.23 -14.54
C GLU A 118 17.45 -11.39 -14.30
N GLY A 119 18.03 -11.42 -13.09
CA GLY A 119 18.95 -12.47 -12.66
C GLY A 119 20.29 -12.46 -13.40
N THR A 120 20.73 -11.27 -13.82
CA THR A 120 22.06 -11.04 -14.43
C THR A 120 22.93 -10.15 -13.53
N GLU A 121 24.21 -10.45 -13.40
CA GLU A 121 25.13 -9.72 -12.53
C GLU A 121 26.51 -9.53 -13.18
N VAL A 122 27.22 -8.46 -12.81
CA VAL A 122 28.61 -8.24 -13.24
C VAL A 122 29.55 -8.81 -12.18
N HIS A 123 30.44 -9.69 -12.61
CA HIS A 123 31.45 -10.27 -11.74
C HIS A 123 32.86 -9.98 -12.27
N ALA A 124 33.76 -9.64 -11.34
CA ALA A 124 35.19 -9.55 -11.59
C ALA A 124 35.85 -10.93 -11.41
N TYR A 125 36.76 -11.27 -12.32
CA TYR A 125 37.52 -12.51 -12.34
C TYR A 125 39.00 -12.18 -12.35
N ALA A 126 39.74 -12.86 -11.47
CA ALA A 126 41.19 -12.84 -11.46
C ALA A 126 41.72 -14.09 -12.15
N VAL A 127 42.68 -13.91 -13.06
CA VAL A 127 43.36 -15.01 -13.72
C VAL A 127 44.85 -14.88 -13.51
N LYS A 128 45.43 -15.87 -12.83
CA LYS A 128 46.87 -15.97 -12.61
C LYS A 128 47.56 -16.39 -13.92
N ARG A 129 48.62 -15.67 -14.27
CA ARG A 129 49.55 -15.93 -15.38
C ARG A 129 50.99 -15.93 -14.82
N PRO A 130 51.97 -16.50 -15.54
CA PRO A 130 53.36 -16.50 -15.10
C PRO A 130 53.92 -15.10 -14.77
N TYR A 131 53.43 -14.08 -15.46
CA TYR A 131 53.87 -12.69 -15.32
C TYR A 131 52.97 -11.82 -14.43
N GLY A 132 51.97 -12.39 -13.73
CA GLY A 132 51.10 -11.66 -12.81
C GLY A 132 49.62 -12.08 -12.86
N THR A 133 48.77 -11.34 -12.16
CA THR A 133 47.32 -11.57 -12.13
C THR A 133 46.60 -10.59 -13.03
N TYR A 134 45.82 -11.10 -13.98
CA TYR A 134 44.99 -10.33 -14.89
C TYR A 134 43.54 -10.31 -14.41
N TRP A 135 42.97 -9.12 -14.27
CA TRP A 135 41.57 -8.94 -13.87
C TRP A 135 40.69 -8.59 -15.06
N TYR A 136 39.50 -9.19 -15.08
CA TYR A 136 38.50 -8.87 -16.08
C TYR A 136 37.07 -9.12 -15.61
N ASN A 137 36.10 -8.59 -16.32
CA ASN A 137 34.69 -8.67 -15.95
C ASN A 137 33.87 -9.54 -16.91
N LYS A 138 32.83 -10.17 -16.38
CA LYS A 138 31.79 -10.87 -17.15
C LYS A 138 30.41 -10.43 -16.65
N LEU A 139 29.47 -10.30 -17.58
CA LEU A 139 28.05 -10.34 -17.28
C LEU A 139 27.65 -11.80 -17.20
N ALA A 140 27.13 -12.24 -16.06
CA ALA A 140 26.70 -13.62 -15.84
C ALA A 140 25.19 -13.69 -15.60
N ALA A 141 24.56 -14.76 -16.06
CA ALA A 141 23.16 -15.08 -15.80
C ALA A 141 23.05 -16.44 -15.09
N HIS A 142 22.00 -16.59 -14.29
CA HIS A 142 21.66 -17.87 -13.65
C HIS A 142 21.30 -18.97 -14.67
N ARG A 143 20.76 -18.61 -15.85
CA ARG A 143 20.40 -19.52 -16.94
C ARG A 143 21.04 -19.11 -18.28
N GLU A 144 21.08 -20.03 -19.25
CA GLU A 144 21.54 -19.75 -20.62
C GLU A 144 20.54 -18.81 -21.29
N MET A 145 20.97 -17.57 -21.58
CA MET A 145 20.07 -16.55 -22.15
C MET A 145 20.74 -15.53 -23.05
N PHE A 146 22.08 -15.48 -23.07
CA PHE A 146 22.79 -14.54 -23.93
C PHE A 146 23.07 -15.18 -25.28
N GLN A 147 22.80 -14.44 -26.36
CA GLN A 147 23.16 -14.88 -27.70
C GLN A 147 24.67 -14.66 -27.92
N PRO A 148 25.48 -15.72 -28.14
CA PRO A 148 26.88 -15.55 -28.48
C PRO A 148 27.03 -15.09 -29.94
N GLN A 149 28.18 -14.47 -30.26
CA GLN A 149 28.45 -13.95 -31.60
C GLN A 149 28.67 -15.04 -32.65
N THR A 150 29.19 -16.20 -32.26
CA THR A 150 29.71 -17.21 -33.19
C THR A 150 29.04 -18.58 -33.08
N GLN A 151 28.15 -18.78 -32.10
CA GLN A 151 27.53 -20.07 -31.82
C GLN A 151 26.00 -19.95 -31.89
N GLN A 152 25.32 -21.06 -32.20
CA GLN A 152 23.85 -21.09 -32.21
C GLN A 152 23.24 -21.28 -30.82
N ARG A 153 24.00 -21.79 -29.85
CA ARG A 153 23.51 -22.07 -28.49
C ARG A 153 23.65 -20.84 -27.58
N LEU A 154 22.64 -20.57 -26.77
CA LEU A 154 22.68 -19.53 -25.75
C LEU A 154 23.78 -19.80 -24.71
N VAL A 155 24.41 -18.74 -24.23
CA VAL A 155 25.44 -18.81 -23.20
C VAL A 155 24.98 -18.14 -21.92
N ARG A 156 25.60 -18.51 -20.80
CA ARG A 156 25.33 -17.89 -19.49
C ARG A 156 26.14 -16.62 -19.26
N HIS A 157 27.23 -16.40 -20.00
CA HIS A 157 28.21 -15.36 -19.69
C HIS A 157 28.64 -14.57 -20.94
N ILE A 158 28.73 -13.25 -20.82
CA ILE A 158 29.33 -12.36 -21.82
C ILE A 158 30.58 -11.73 -21.22
N HIS A 159 31.69 -11.72 -21.97
CA HIS A 159 32.92 -11.06 -21.53
C HIS A 159 32.83 -9.53 -21.73
N LEU A 160 33.06 -8.78 -20.65
CA LEU A 160 32.94 -7.32 -20.63
C LEU A 160 34.28 -6.57 -20.71
N GLY A 161 35.40 -7.29 -20.73
CA GLY A 161 36.74 -6.67 -20.70
C GLY A 161 37.14 -6.18 -19.31
N LYS A 162 38.03 -5.19 -19.23
CA LYS A 162 38.52 -4.62 -17.97
C LYS A 162 37.51 -3.66 -17.35
N THR A 163 37.72 -3.35 -16.07
CA THR A 163 36.94 -2.32 -15.37
C THR A 163 37.11 -0.97 -16.07
N GLY A 164 36.00 -0.28 -16.30
CA GLY A 164 35.97 1.02 -16.98
C GLY A 164 35.84 0.95 -18.51
N GLU A 165 35.98 -0.23 -19.13
CA GLU A 165 35.69 -0.37 -20.56
C GLU A 165 34.19 -0.18 -20.86
N SER A 166 33.86 0.26 -22.07
CA SER A 166 32.49 0.60 -22.47
C SER A 166 31.48 -0.53 -22.22
N ARG A 167 31.87 -1.79 -22.48
CA ARG A 167 31.00 -2.96 -22.21
C ARG A 167 30.73 -3.13 -20.72
N HIS A 168 31.74 -2.91 -19.89
CA HIS A 168 31.61 -3.00 -18.44
C HIS A 168 30.72 -1.88 -17.88
N THR A 169 30.96 -0.62 -18.27
CA THR A 169 30.19 0.53 -17.79
C THR A 169 28.73 0.47 -18.24
N VAL A 170 28.46 0.09 -19.50
CA VAL A 170 27.11 -0.08 -20.02
C VAL A 170 26.37 -1.22 -19.32
N ALA A 171 27.04 -2.35 -19.04
CA ALA A 171 26.43 -3.47 -18.32
C ALA A 171 26.06 -3.08 -16.88
N GLN A 172 26.94 -2.38 -16.16
CA GLN A 172 26.66 -1.89 -14.81
C GLN A 172 25.50 -0.90 -14.79
N ALA A 173 25.50 0.08 -15.70
CA ALA A 173 24.40 1.03 -15.82
C ALA A 173 23.07 0.33 -16.16
N GLY A 174 23.11 -0.70 -17.03
CA GLY A 174 21.92 -1.49 -17.36
C GLY A 174 21.38 -2.29 -16.19
N ILE A 175 22.24 -2.82 -15.31
CA ILE A 175 21.83 -3.46 -14.06
C ILE A 175 21.18 -2.45 -13.12
N GLU A 176 21.75 -1.25 -12.99
CA GLU A 176 21.17 -0.22 -12.10
C GLU A 176 19.78 0.22 -12.58
N ARG A 177 19.60 0.47 -13.89
CA ARG A 177 18.28 0.77 -14.47
C ARG A 177 17.27 -0.34 -14.18
N ARG A 178 17.67 -1.60 -14.39
CA ARG A 178 16.83 -2.77 -14.06
C ARG A 178 16.45 -2.78 -12.58
N ASN A 179 17.41 -2.53 -11.69
CA ASN A 179 17.18 -2.53 -10.25
C ASN A 179 16.18 -1.44 -9.83
N GLN A 180 16.29 -0.24 -10.41
CA GLN A 180 15.33 0.85 -10.18
C GLN A 180 13.93 0.48 -10.64
N LEU A 181 13.78 -0.06 -11.85
CA LEU A 181 12.50 -0.55 -12.37
C LEU A 181 11.90 -1.67 -11.50
N THR A 182 12.74 -2.58 -11.01
CA THR A 182 12.32 -3.69 -10.14
C THR A 182 11.82 -3.18 -8.79
N LYS A 183 12.51 -2.19 -8.20
CA LYS A 183 12.07 -1.53 -6.96
C LYS A 183 10.74 -0.82 -7.16
N ALA A 184 10.59 -0.05 -8.24
CA ALA A 184 9.34 0.64 -8.57
C ALA A 184 8.18 -0.35 -8.74
N ARG A 185 8.38 -1.44 -9.51
CA ARG A 185 7.40 -2.54 -9.65
C ARG A 185 6.96 -3.09 -8.30
N THR A 186 7.90 -3.32 -7.40
CA THR A 186 7.62 -3.90 -6.06
C THR A 186 6.74 -2.96 -5.24
N GLN A 187 7.01 -1.65 -5.26
CA GLN A 187 6.19 -0.67 -4.54
C GLN A 187 4.79 -0.53 -5.15
N LEU A 188 4.68 -0.55 -6.48
CA LEU A 188 3.38 -0.56 -7.18
C LEU A 188 2.53 -1.78 -6.82
N MET A 189 3.16 -2.96 -6.71
CA MET A 189 2.46 -4.17 -6.24
C MET A 189 1.94 -4.00 -4.81
N ALA A 190 2.75 -3.44 -3.90
CA ALA A 190 2.32 -3.18 -2.53
C ALA A 190 1.16 -2.17 -2.46
N ALA A 191 1.21 -1.10 -3.27
CA ALA A 191 0.13 -0.13 -3.38
C ALA A 191 -1.17 -0.76 -3.89
N LYS A 192 -1.10 -1.61 -4.93
CA LYS A 192 -2.25 -2.39 -5.42
C LYS A 192 -2.87 -3.23 -4.32
N THR A 193 -2.07 -3.99 -3.57
CA THR A 193 -2.59 -4.83 -2.47
C THR A 193 -3.24 -3.99 -1.37
N ALA A 194 -2.68 -2.83 -1.03
CA ALA A 194 -3.28 -1.93 -0.04
C ALA A 194 -4.66 -1.42 -0.51
N LEU A 195 -4.80 -1.07 -1.80
CA LEU A 195 -6.07 -0.65 -2.38
C LEU A 195 -7.09 -1.81 -2.40
N GLU A 196 -6.67 -3.02 -2.75
CA GLU A 196 -7.51 -4.22 -2.70
C GLU A 196 -8.06 -4.49 -1.29
N ASN A 197 -7.20 -4.35 -0.27
CA ASN A 197 -7.63 -4.48 1.13
C ASN A 197 -8.63 -3.39 1.53
N ALA A 198 -8.42 -2.13 1.12
CA ALA A 198 -9.36 -1.05 1.39
C ALA A 198 -10.73 -1.30 0.72
N MET A 199 -10.74 -1.79 -0.52
CA MET A 199 -11.98 -2.17 -1.21
C MET A 199 -12.71 -3.32 -0.50
N ALA A 200 -11.98 -4.34 -0.03
CA ALA A 200 -12.58 -5.46 0.71
C ALA A 200 -13.23 -5.01 2.03
N ILE A 201 -12.61 -4.06 2.74
CA ILE A 201 -13.19 -3.47 3.96
C ILE A 201 -14.52 -2.78 3.65
N LEU A 202 -14.57 -1.98 2.58
CA LEU A 202 -15.79 -1.24 2.20
C LEU A 202 -16.92 -2.14 1.67
N GLN A 203 -16.60 -3.34 1.21
CA GLN A 203 -17.58 -4.33 0.72
C GLN A 203 -18.14 -5.23 1.84
N THR A 204 -17.54 -5.20 3.04
CA THR A 204 -18.00 -6.00 4.17
C THR A 204 -19.27 -5.37 4.76
N PRO A 205 -20.40 -6.10 4.85
CA PRO A 205 -21.64 -5.54 5.37
C PRO A 205 -21.48 -5.14 6.85
N ILE A 206 -21.92 -3.93 7.18
CA ILE A 206 -21.98 -3.45 8.56
C ILE A 206 -23.28 -4.01 9.17
N LEU A 207 -23.15 -4.88 10.19
CA LEU A 207 -24.27 -5.48 10.95
C LEU A 207 -24.83 -4.52 12.00
#